data_AF-X1IWU2-F1
#
_entry.id   AF-X1IWU2-F1
#
_cell.length_a   1.000
_cell.length_b   1.000
_cell.length_c   1.000
_cell.angle_alpha   90.00
_cell.angle_beta   90.00
_cell.angle_gamma   90.00
#
_symmetry.space_group_name_H-M   'P 1'
#
loop_
_entity.id
_entity.type
_entity.pdbx_description
1 polymer ?
#
loop_
_entity_poly.entity_id
_entity_poly.type
_entity_poly.pdbx_seq_one_letter_code
_entity_poly.pdbx_strand_id
1 'polypeptide(L)'
;MSVTNRIERSIKALEKGQLKQALYLTDRTEMGRENAWVREAAQKALDDRENAKTYMLEARDKLKAAITPPLEDTSLEGVEEMLNETIPKTKTTSEKTDEELYARANSGL
;
A
#
# COMPACT_ATOMS: atom_id res chain seq x y z
N MET A 1 -19.27 -1.32 -13.62
CA MET A 1 -18.57 -1.32 -12.30
C MET A 1 -17.37 -2.23 -12.44
N SER A 2 -16.16 -1.72 -12.24
CA SER A 2 -14.90 -2.48 -12.40
C SER A 2 -14.77 -3.59 -11.35
N VAL A 3 -13.93 -4.60 -11.64
CA VAL A 3 -13.59 -5.68 -10.71
C VAL A 3 -12.99 -5.11 -9.42
N THR A 4 -12.05 -4.17 -9.53
CA THR A 4 -11.44 -3.49 -8.37
C THR A 4 -12.49 -2.86 -7.46
N ASN A 5 -13.45 -2.10 -8.01
CA ASN A 5 -14.52 -1.50 -7.21
C ASN A 5 -15.42 -2.56 -6.53
N ARG A 6 -15.61 -3.73 -7.15
CA ARG A 6 -16.36 -4.84 -6.53
C ARG A 6 -15.56 -5.49 -5.41
N ILE A 7 -14.24 -5.65 -5.57
CA ILE A 7 -13.36 -6.15 -4.52
C ILE A 7 -13.37 -5.20 -3.32
N GLU A 8 -13.21 -3.90 -3.53
CA GLU A 8 -13.29 -2.89 -2.46
C GLU A 8 -14.62 -2.91 -1.72
N ARG A 9 -15.74 -3.03 -2.45
CA ARG A 9 -17.07 -3.15 -1.82
C ARG A 9 -17.24 -4.47 -1.07
N SER A 10 -16.62 -5.55 -1.54
CA SER A 10 -16.64 -6.86 -0.88
C SER A 10 -15.84 -6.82 0.43
N ILE A 11 -14.67 -6.17 0.42
CA ILE A 11 -13.86 -5.89 1.63
C ILE A 11 -14.70 -5.14 2.67
N LYS A 12 -15.36 -4.04 2.27
CA LYS A 12 -16.23 -3.26 3.17
C LYS A 12 -17.42 -4.06 3.69
N ALA A 13 -17.97 -4.96 2.87
CA ALA A 13 -19.06 -5.84 3.29
C ALA A 13 -18.58 -6.85 4.36
N LEU A 14 -17.41 -7.46 4.17
CA LEU A 14 -16.83 -8.39 5.14
C LEU A 14 -16.46 -7.71 6.47
N GLU A 15 -15.90 -6.50 6.42
CA GLU A 15 -15.61 -5.69 7.62
C GLU A 15 -16.87 -5.37 8.45
N LYS A 16 -18.03 -5.29 7.78
CA LYS A 16 -19.34 -5.09 8.42
C LYS A 16 -20.05 -6.38 8.80
N GLY A 17 -19.44 -7.55 8.58
CA GLY A 17 -20.07 -8.85 8.79
C GLY A 17 -21.16 -9.21 7.77
N GLN A 18 -21.24 -8.50 6.65
CA GLN A 18 -22.27 -8.66 5.62
C GLN A 18 -21.87 -9.73 4.59
N LEU A 19 -21.73 -10.98 5.04
CA LEU A 19 -21.23 -12.09 4.23
C LEU A 19 -22.06 -12.35 2.95
N LYS A 20 -23.40 -12.28 3.05
CA LYS A 20 -24.29 -12.43 1.88
C LYS A 20 -24.03 -11.37 0.81
N GLN A 21 -23.74 -10.14 1.23
CA GLN A 21 -23.42 -9.05 0.31
C GLN A 21 -22.05 -9.29 -0.35
N ALA A 22 -21.07 -9.77 0.39
CA ALA A 22 -19.75 -10.13 -0.15
C ALA A 22 -19.85 -11.27 -1.20
N LEU A 23 -20.67 -12.30 -0.93
CA LEU A 23 -20.93 -13.37 -1.89
C LEU A 23 -21.53 -12.83 -3.19
N TYR A 24 -22.56 -11.98 -3.09
CA TYR A 24 -23.18 -11.36 -4.27
C TYR A 24 -22.22 -10.47 -5.07
N LEU A 25 -21.38 -9.69 -4.38
CA LEU A 25 -20.45 -8.80 -5.05
C LEU A 25 -19.37 -9.55 -5.83
N THR A 26 -18.94 -10.71 -5.32
CA THR A 26 -17.92 -11.57 -5.93
C THR A 26 -18.49 -12.60 -6.91
N ASP A 27 -19.80 -12.80 -6.98
CA ASP A 27 -20.45 -13.76 -7.90
C ASP A 27 -20.44 -13.25 -9.35
N ARG A 28 -19.26 -13.27 -9.95
CA ARG A 28 -18.97 -12.86 -11.32
C ARG A 28 -17.99 -13.85 -11.96
N THR A 29 -18.16 -14.10 -13.26
CA THR A 29 -17.32 -15.00 -14.04
C THR A 29 -15.83 -14.67 -13.94
N GLU A 30 -15.50 -13.38 -13.93
CA GLU A 30 -14.14 -12.85 -13.83
C GLU A 30 -13.54 -12.84 -12.42
N MET A 31 -14.32 -13.19 -11.39
CA MET A 31 -13.94 -13.13 -9.96
C MET A 31 -13.97 -14.51 -9.28
N GLY A 32 -13.75 -15.59 -10.03
CA GLY A 32 -13.88 -16.95 -9.51
C GLY A 32 -13.00 -17.22 -8.29
N ARG A 33 -11.79 -16.66 -8.25
CA ARG A 33 -10.86 -16.82 -7.12
C ARG A 33 -11.34 -16.05 -5.88
N GLU A 34 -11.72 -14.79 -6.07
CA GLU A 34 -12.22 -13.92 -5.01
C GLU A 34 -13.51 -14.50 -4.40
N ASN A 35 -14.39 -15.03 -5.25
CA ASN A 35 -15.60 -15.68 -4.83
C ASN A 35 -15.33 -16.97 -4.04
N ALA A 36 -14.35 -17.76 -4.44
CA ALA A 36 -13.96 -18.97 -3.71
C ALA A 36 -13.53 -18.65 -2.26
N TRP A 37 -12.76 -17.58 -2.03
CA TRP A 37 -12.38 -17.17 -0.68
C TRP A 37 -13.57 -16.77 0.19
N VAL A 38 -14.54 -16.05 -0.39
CA VAL A 38 -15.75 -15.65 0.34
C VAL A 38 -16.66 -16.86 0.60
N ARG A 39 -16.76 -17.82 -0.33
CA ARG A 39 -17.48 -19.08 -0.13
C ARG A 39 -16.84 -19.95 0.95
N GLU A 40 -15.51 -20.04 0.97
CA GLU A 40 -14.77 -20.75 2.01
C GLU A 40 -15.07 -20.15 3.40
N ALA A 41 -15.01 -18.83 3.52
CA ALA A 41 -15.37 -18.14 4.77
C ALA A 41 -16.83 -18.38 5.17
N ALA A 42 -17.75 -18.41 4.19
CA ALA A 42 -19.15 -18.69 4.44
C ALA A 42 -19.38 -20.10 4.97
N GLN A 43 -18.71 -21.09 4.36
CA GLN A 43 -18.79 -22.48 4.81
C GLN A 43 -18.25 -22.63 6.23
N LYS A 44 -17.04 -22.10 6.49
CA LYS A 44 -16.43 -22.13 7.84
C LYS A 44 -17.29 -21.43 8.89
N ALA A 45 -17.91 -20.29 8.56
CA ALA A 45 -18.80 -19.58 9.47
C ALA A 45 -20.13 -20.31 9.75
N LEU A 46 -20.56 -21.21 8.86
CA LEU A 46 -21.71 -22.08 9.10
C LEU A 46 -21.33 -23.24 10.04
N ASP A 47 -20.14 -23.80 9.86
CA ASP A 47 -19.63 -24.93 10.64
C ASP A 47 -19.18 -24.50 12.05
N ASP A 48 -18.61 -23.30 12.17
CA ASP A 48 -18.17 -22.68 13.42
C ASP A 48 -18.61 -21.21 13.47
N ARG A 49 -19.76 -20.98 14.10
CA ARG A 49 -20.35 -19.64 14.25
C ARG A 49 -19.58 -18.74 15.21
N GLU A 50 -18.88 -19.29 16.20
CA GLU A 50 -18.14 -18.49 17.18
C GLU A 50 -16.94 -17.80 16.52
N ASN A 51 -16.31 -18.47 15.55
CA ASN A 51 -15.20 -17.94 14.77
C ASN A 51 -15.62 -17.30 13.43
N ALA A 52 -16.92 -17.12 13.17
CA ALA A 52 -17.44 -16.55 11.93
C ALA A 52 -16.78 -15.21 11.55
N LYS A 53 -16.53 -14.34 12.54
CA LYS A 53 -15.86 -13.06 12.33
C LYS A 53 -14.42 -13.25 11.84
N THR A 54 -13.68 -14.19 12.43
CA THR A 54 -12.30 -14.51 12.05
C THR A 54 -12.24 -14.94 10.58
N TYR A 55 -13.11 -15.86 10.16
CA TYR A 55 -13.13 -16.32 8.77
C TYR A 55 -13.46 -15.22 7.76
N MET A 56 -14.35 -14.29 8.12
CA MET A 56 -14.64 -13.13 7.28
C MET A 56 -13.44 -12.18 7.15
N LEU A 57 -12.65 -12.01 8.22
CA LEU A 57 -11.44 -11.19 8.20
C LEU A 57 -10.33 -11.84 7.36
N GLU A 58 -10.18 -13.17 7.42
CA GLU A 58 -9.26 -13.90 6.55
C GLU A 58 -9.62 -13.73 5.06
N ALA A 59 -10.90 -13.88 4.71
CA ALA A 59 -11.35 -13.64 3.34
C ALA A 59 -11.11 -12.19 2.90
N ARG A 60 -11.33 -11.22 3.80
CA ARG A 60 -11.04 -9.80 3.56
C ARG A 60 -9.55 -9.59 3.26
N ASP A 61 -8.65 -10.23 3.99
CA ASP A 61 -7.21 -10.06 3.79
C ASP A 61 -6.74 -10.65 2.47
N LYS A 62 -7.28 -11.82 2.07
CA LYS A 62 -7.07 -12.38 0.74
C LYS A 62 -7.55 -11.43 -0.36
N LEU A 63 -8.73 -10.81 -0.19
CA LEU A 63 -9.25 -9.81 -1.13
C LEU A 63 -8.39 -8.55 -1.20
N LYS A 64 -7.85 -8.06 -0.08
CA LYS A 64 -6.92 -6.92 -0.06
C LYS A 64 -5.65 -7.25 -0.84
N ALA A 65 -5.04 -8.40 -0.58
CA ALA A 65 -3.85 -8.85 -1.28
C ALA A 65 -4.05 -8.97 -2.80
N ALA A 66 -5.27 -9.26 -3.26
CA ALA A 66 -5.57 -9.35 -4.69
C ALA A 66 -5.57 -7.99 -5.43
N ILE A 67 -5.70 -6.88 -4.71
CA ILE A 67 -5.72 -5.52 -5.28
C ILE A 67 -4.52 -4.67 -4.85
N THR A 68 -3.74 -5.13 -3.88
CA THR A 68 -2.47 -4.50 -3.53
C THR A 68 -1.46 -4.82 -4.63
N PRO A 69 -0.90 -3.82 -5.34
CA PRO A 69 0.20 -4.07 -6.25
C PRO A 69 1.35 -4.73 -5.48
N PRO A 70 2.14 -5.63 -6.12
CA PRO A 70 3.36 -6.09 -5.50
C PRO A 70 4.15 -4.85 -5.08
N LEU A 71 4.64 -4.84 -3.83
CA LEU A 71 5.62 -3.84 -3.43
C LEU A 71 6.72 -3.95 -4.46
N GLU A 72 6.87 -2.94 -5.33
CA GLU A 72 8.03 -2.88 -6.18
C GLU A 72 9.23 -3.00 -5.25
N ASP A 73 10.15 -3.88 -5.64
CA ASP A 73 11.41 -4.11 -4.97
C ASP A 73 12.17 -2.78 -4.98
N THR A 74 11.85 -1.88 -4.05
CA THR A 74 12.61 -0.66 -3.80
C THR A 74 13.88 -1.07 -3.04
N SER A 75 14.61 -2.02 -3.61
CA SER A 75 15.99 -2.23 -3.24
C SER A 75 16.72 -0.97 -3.69
N LEU A 76 17.10 -0.15 -2.73
CA LEU A 76 17.98 1.01 -2.90
C LEU A 76 19.44 0.57 -3.16
N GLU A 77 19.70 -0.72 -3.43
CA GLU A 77 20.99 -1.21 -3.87
C GLU A 77 21.35 -0.56 -5.22
N GLY A 78 22.22 0.43 -5.18
CA GLY A 78 22.70 1.17 -6.35
C GLY A 78 22.48 2.69 -6.30
N VAL A 79 21.69 3.22 -5.35
CA VAL A 79 21.53 4.68 -5.20
C VAL A 79 22.68 5.31 -4.40
N GLU A 80 23.38 4.52 -3.58
CA GLU A 80 24.56 4.97 -2.84
C GLU A 80 25.77 5.29 -3.76
N GLU A 81 25.92 4.59 -4.90
CA GLU A 81 27.01 4.87 -5.85
C GLU A 81 26.81 6.19 -6.61
N MET A 82 25.57 6.59 -6.91
CA MET A 82 25.29 7.84 -7.64
C MET A 82 25.49 9.10 -6.79
N LEU A 83 25.43 9.00 -5.45
CA LEU A 83 25.74 10.12 -4.56
C LEU A 83 27.25 10.38 -4.42
N ASN A 84 28.10 9.43 -4.84
CA ASN A 84 29.56 9.53 -4.73
C ASN A 84 30.28 10.03 -6.00
N GLU A 85 29.61 10.11 -7.16
CA GLU A 85 30.27 10.51 -8.43
C GLU A 85 30.23 12.01 -8.77
N THR A 86 29.64 12.87 -7.93
CA THR A 86 29.56 14.34 -8.19
C THR A 86 30.44 15.22 -7.30
N ILE A 87 31.54 14.71 -6.73
CA ILE A 87 32.53 15.58 -6.08
C ILE A 87 33.81 15.64 -6.94
N PRO A 88 33.99 16.65 -7.81
CA PRO A 88 35.31 16.93 -8.35
C PRO A 88 36.22 17.33 -7.19
N LYS A 89 37.23 16.49 -6.91
CA LYS A 89 38.33 16.82 -6.00
C LYS A 89 39.15 17.97 -6.59
N THR A 90 38.83 19.20 -6.21
CA THR A 90 39.79 20.31 -6.24
C THR A 90 39.95 20.87 -4.83
N LYS A 91 41.13 20.62 -4.26
CA LYS A 91 41.68 21.37 -3.13
C LYS A 91 41.59 22.88 -3.46
N THR A 92 41.16 23.72 -2.51
CA THR A 92 42.01 24.67 -1.73
C THR A 92 41.12 25.76 -1.10
N THR A 93 41.14 25.83 0.24
CA THR A 93 41.05 27.03 1.10
C THR A 93 39.72 27.72 1.42
N SER A 94 39.59 27.96 2.73
CA SER A 94 38.79 28.95 3.48
C SER A 94 37.35 28.61 3.84
N GLU A 95 37.20 28.04 5.05
CA GLU A 95 36.10 28.34 5.96
C GLU A 95 35.86 29.86 6.02
N LYS A 96 34.68 30.29 5.62
CA LYS A 96 34.07 31.54 6.07
C LYS A 96 32.75 31.17 6.72
N THR A 97 32.69 31.39 8.02
CA THR A 97 31.51 31.21 8.87
C THR A 97 30.41 32.22 8.51
N ASP A 98 29.17 31.84 8.81
CA ASP A 98 27.88 32.39 8.37
C ASP A 98 27.59 33.88 8.71
N GLU A 99 28.56 34.61 9.29
CA GLU A 99 28.40 36.01 9.71
C GLU A 99 28.61 37.04 8.57
N GLU A 100 29.28 36.68 7.46
CA GLU A 100 29.54 37.64 6.36
C GLU A 100 28.38 37.80 5.35
N LEU A 101 27.35 36.93 5.38
CA LEU A 101 26.23 37.02 4.44
C LEU A 101 25.23 38.14 4.76
N TYR A 102 25.14 38.58 6.02
CA TYR A 102 24.17 39.60 6.44
C TYR A 102 24.61 41.05 6.24
N ALA A 103 25.89 41.32 5.97
CA ALA A 103 26.37 42.69 5.73
C ALA A 103 26.05 43.23 4.32
N ARG A 104 25.68 42.37 3.37
CA ARG A 104 25.40 42.78 1.98
C ARG A 104 23.96 43.22 1.72
N ALA A 105 23.04 42.98 2.66
CA ALA A 105 21.64 43.36 2.49
C ALA A 105 21.33 44.82 2.87
N ASN A 106 22.32 45.64 3.26
CA ASN A 106 22.08 47.01 3.76
C ASN A 106 23.09 48.07 3.28
N SER A 107 23.48 48.03 2.01
CA SER A 107 24.12 49.19 1.35
C SER A 107 23.80 49.21 -0.14
N GLY A 108 22.68 49.85 -0.47
CA GLY A 108 22.25 49.98 -1.87
C GLY A 108 21.03 50.84 -2.09
N LEU A 109 20.91 51.98 -1.39
CA LEU A 109 20.46 53.29 -1.91
C LEU A 109 20.50 54.34 -0.79
#